data_AF-A0A3B9VQ25-F1
#
_entry.id   AF-A0A3B9VQ25-F1
#
_cell.length_a   1.000
_cell.length_b   1.000
_cell.length_c   1.000
_cell.angle_alpha   90.00
_cell.angle_beta   90.00
_cell.angle_gamma   90.00
#
_symmetry.space_group_name_H-M   'P 1'
#
loop_
_entity.id
_entity.type
_entity.pdbx_description
1 polymer ?
#
loop_
_entity_poly.entity_id
_entity_poly.type
_entity_poly.pdbx_seq_one_letter_code
_entity_poly.pdbx_strand_id
1 'polypeptide(L)' 'VTVVAKTHGGGAAGQAGAFAHGLARALVVMDENNRKPLRAAGLMTRDPRMKESK' A
#
# COMPACT_ATOMS: atom_id res chain seq x y z
N VAL A 1 13.30 -5.00 -10.80
CA VAL A 1 11.89 -5.44 -10.78
C VAL A 1 11.03 -4.31 -11.32
N THR A 2 10.32 -4.52 -12.43
CA THR A 2 9.41 -3.52 -13.01
C THR A 2 8.02 -3.79 -12.44
N VAL A 3 7.38 -2.78 -11.85
CA VAL A 3 6.05 -2.93 -11.24
C VAL A 3 5.07 -1.99 -11.93
N VAL A 4 3.95 -2.54 -12.38
CA VAL A 4 2.86 -1.78 -13.01
C VAL A 4 1.60 -2.01 -12.19
N ALA A 5 0.91 -0.94 -11.82
CA ALA A 5 -0.38 -1.02 -11.14
C ALA A 5 -1.41 -0.13 -11.83
N LYS A 6 -2.66 -0.60 -11.80
CA LYS A 6 -3.83 0.18 -12.23
C LYS A 6 -4.54 0.68 -10.99
N THR A 7 -4.56 2.00 -10.80
CA THR A 7 -5.32 2.67 -9.74
C THR A 7 -6.50 3.41 -10.34
N HIS A 8 -7.68 3.31 -9.73
CA HIS A 8 -8.90 3.98 -10.16
C HIS A 8 -9.52 4.77 -9.00
N GLY A 9 -9.97 6.01 -9.25
CA GLY A 9 -10.59 6.88 -8.24
C GLY A 9 -9.61 7.62 -7.31
N GLY A 10 -10.14 8.42 -6.38
CA GLY A 10 -9.37 9.19 -5.40
C GLY A 10 -8.58 10.37 -5.98
N GLY A 11 -7.56 10.84 -5.24
CA GLY A 11 -6.58 11.83 -5.69
C GLY A 11 -5.16 11.26 -5.66
N ALA A 12 -4.17 11.98 -6.21
CA ALA A 12 -2.79 11.49 -6.36
C ALA A 12 -2.18 10.97 -5.04
N ALA A 13 -2.39 11.66 -3.92
CA ALA A 13 -1.90 11.23 -2.62
C ALA A 13 -2.57 9.93 -2.12
N GLY A 14 -3.87 9.76 -2.34
CA GLY A 14 -4.60 8.55 -1.98
C GLY A 14 -4.21 7.35 -2.86
N GLN A 15 -3.95 7.60 -4.14
CA GLN A 15 -3.47 6.59 -5.08
C GLN A 15 -2.05 6.12 -4.73
N ALA A 16 -1.15 7.03 -4.35
CA ALA A 16 0.20 6.67 -3.90
C ALA A 16 0.17 5.76 -2.67
N GLY A 17 -0.69 6.07 -1.68
CA GLY A 17 -0.90 5.21 -0.52
C GLY A 17 -1.46 3.84 -0.88
N ALA A 18 -2.43 3.78 -1.79
CA ALA A 18 -2.98 2.51 -2.28
C ALA A 18 -1.94 1.67 -3.03
N PHE A 19 -1.11 2.31 -3.86
CA PHE A 19 -0.03 1.65 -4.59
C PHE A 19 1.04 1.09 -3.65
N ALA A 20 1.49 1.87 -2.66
CA ALA A 20 2.46 1.43 -1.66
C ALA A 20 1.95 0.21 -0.85
N HIS A 21 0.66 0.23 -0.49
CA HIS A 21 0.04 -0.89 0.23
C HIS A 21 -0.07 -2.16 -0.64
N GLY A 22 -0.41 -2.02 -1.92
CA GLY A 22 -0.43 -3.12 -2.88
C GLY A 22 0.97 -3.70 -3.11
N LEU A 23 1.98 -2.84 -3.25
CA LEU A 23 3.38 -3.24 -3.42
C LEU A 23 3.90 -4.02 -2.21
N ALA A 24 3.60 -3.56 -0.99
CA ALA A 24 3.99 -4.26 0.23
C ALA A 24 3.40 -5.67 0.29
N ARG A 25 2.16 -5.87 -0.14
CA ARG A 25 1.56 -7.22 -0.22
C ARG A 25 2.23 -8.10 -1.28
N ALA A 26 2.51 -7.54 -2.46
CA ALA A 26 3.20 -8.27 -3.53
C ALA A 26 4.60 -8.72 -3.12
N LEU A 27 5.35 -7.87 -2.40
CA LEU A 27 6.69 -8.20 -1.90
C LEU A 27 6.66 -9.29 -0.83
N VAL A 28 5.63 -9.35 0.02
CA VAL A 28 5.45 -10.42 1.01
C VAL A 28 5.12 -11.76 0.35
N VAL A 29 4.35 -11.75 -0.74
CA VAL A 29 4.06 -12.97 -1.51
C VAL A 29 5.31 -13.47 -2.23
N MET A 30 6.17 -12.57 -2.69
CA MET A 30 7.41 -12.90 -3.39
C MET A 30 8.49 -13.45 -2.45
N ASP A 31 8.62 -12.87 -1.26
CA ASP A 31 9.51 -13.36 -0.21
C ASP A 31 8.92 -13.06 1.18
N GLU A 32 8.74 -14.12 1.97
CA GLU A 32 8.06 -14.04 3.26
C GLU A 32 8.90 -13.34 4.34
N ASN A 33 10.23 -13.25 4.14
CA ASN A 33 11.13 -12.55 5.06
C ASN A 33 10.89 -11.03 5.05
N ASN A 34 10.36 -10.50 3.95
CA ASN A 34 9.99 -9.09 3.82
C ASN A 34 8.80 -8.68 4.71
N ARG A 35 8.05 -9.64 5.26
CA ARG A 35 6.88 -9.34 6.10
C ARG A 35 7.24 -8.60 7.38
N LYS A 36 8.34 -8.96 8.04
CA LYS A 36 8.84 -8.28 9.25
C LYS A 36 9.22 -6.81 8.99
N PRO A 37 10.13 -6.49 8.04
CA PRO A 37 10.52 -5.10 7.76
C PRO A 37 9.36 -4.26 7.19
N LEU A 38 8.50 -4.83 6.33
CA LEU A 38 7.35 -4.09 5.77
C LEU A 38 6.27 -3.78 6.81
N ARG A 39 6.08 -4.66 7.80
CA ARG A 39 5.17 -4.40 8.92
C ARG A 39 5.76 -3.37 9.88
N ALA A 40 7.07 -3.41 10.13
CA ALA A 40 7.77 -2.41 10.92
C ALA A 40 7.73 -1.02 10.27
N ALA A 41 7.82 -0.94 8.94
CA ALA A 41 7.69 0.29 8.17
C ALA A 41 6.23 0.83 8.06
N GLY A 42 5.24 0.14 8.64
CA GLY A 42 3.84 0.57 8.61
C GLY A 42 3.13 0.39 7.26
N LEU A 43 3.79 -0.18 6.25
CA LEU A 43 3.27 -0.29 4.88
C LEU A 43 2.17 -1.36 4.74
N MET A 44 2.11 -2.31 5.67
CA MET A 44 1.06 -3.35 5.71
C MET A 44 -0.22 -2.91 6.43
N THR A 45 -0.23 -1.73 7.07
CA THR A 45 -1.43 -1.20 7.73
C THR A 45 -2.17 -0.32 6.73
N ARG A 46 -3.46 -0.60 6.50
CA ARG A 46 -4.29 0.26 5.66
C ARG A 46 -4.56 1.55 6.41
N ASP A 47 -4.25 2.70 5.82
CA ASP A 47 -4.61 3.99 6.39
C ASP A 47 -6.15 4.12 6.42
N PRO A 48 -6.78 4.27 7.60
CA PRO A 48 -8.23 4.29 7.73
C PRO A 48 -8.83 5.69 7.53
N ARG A 49 -8.01 6.72 7.27
CA ARG A 49 -8.50 8.10 7.14
C ARG A 49 -9.54 8.19 6.04
N MET A 50 -10.71 8.69 6.39
CA MET A 50 -11.81 8.98 5.49
C MET A 50 -12.25 10.42 5.75
N LYS A 51 -12.71 11.13 4.72
CA LYS A 51 -13.25 12.48 4.87
C LYS A 51 -14.48 12.40 5.78
N GLU A 52 -14.40 12.95 6.99
CA GLU A 52 -15.58 13.11 7.85
C GLU A 52 -16.59 14.02 7.14
N SER A 53 -17.83 13.55 7.02
CA SER A 53 -18.93 14.33 6.43
C SER A 53 -19.53 15.28 7.46
N LYS A 54 -20.04 16.42 6.98
CA LYS A 54 -21.04 17.25 7.68
C LYS A 54 -22.44 16.71 7.40
#